data_AF-A0A2D5S7V2-F1
#
_entry.id   AF-A0A2D5S7V2-F1
#
_cell.length_a   1.000
_cell.length_b   1.000
_cell.length_c   1.000
_cell.angle_alpha   90.00
_cell.angle_beta   90.00
_cell.angle_gamma   90.00
#
_symmetry.space_group_name_H-M   'P 1'
#
loop_
_entity.id
_entity.type
_entity.pdbx_description
1 polymer ?
#
loop_
_entity_poly.entity_id
_entity_poly.type
_entity_poly.pdbx_seq_one_letter_code
_entity_poly.pdbx_strand_id
1 'polypeptide(L)' 'MSHIVEIKTQVKDAAAVRAGCNRLRLPFPIHGTHRLFSGEATGLGVQLPDWKYPLVCELSTGQLKYDNYNGRWKGQT' A
#
# COMPACT_ATOMS: atom_id res chain seq x y z
N MET A 1 -1.46 3.84 -33.74
CA MET A 1 -0.46 4.03 -32.67
C MET A 1 -1.18 4.53 -31.44
N SER A 2 -1.30 3.70 -30.40
CA SER A 2 -1.94 4.07 -29.14
C SER A 2 -0.86 4.57 -28.18
N HIS A 3 -0.88 5.86 -27.83
CA HIS A 3 0.02 6.40 -26.81
C HIS A 3 -0.68 6.26 -25.47
N ILE A 4 -0.47 5.13 -24.81
CA ILE A 4 -0.90 4.96 -23.43
C ILE A 4 0.09 5.76 -22.56
N VAL A 5 -0.44 6.74 -21.82
CA VAL A 5 0.32 7.50 -20.83
C VAL A 5 0.26 6.76 -19.50
N GLU A 6 1.42 6.50 -18.91
CA GLU A 6 1.52 5.97 -17.55
C GLU A 6 1.76 7.12 -16.57
N ILE A 7 0.87 7.25 -15.57
CA ILE A 7 1.01 8.22 -14.49
C ILE A 7 1.33 7.47 -13.20
N LYS A 8 2.52 7.72 -12.65
CA LYS A 8 2.94 7.14 -11.37
C LYS A 8 2.52 8.05 -10.22
N THR A 9 1.62 7.54 -9.36
CA THR A 9 1.19 8.25 -8.15
C THR A 9 2.18 8.08 -7.00
N GLN A 10 2.30 9.10 -6.14
CA GLN A 10 3.17 9.09 -4.96
C GLN A 10 2.39 9.43 -3.69
N VAL A 11 2.71 8.77 -2.57
CA VAL A 11 2.11 9.02 -1.26
C VAL A 11 3.20 9.40 -0.26
N LYS A 12 3.24 10.68 0.15
CA LYS A 12 4.30 11.24 1.01
C LYS A 12 3.83 11.75 2.37
N ASP A 13 2.52 11.94 2.55
CA ASP A 13 1.96 12.51 3.78
C ASP A 13 1.28 11.44 4.65
N ALA A 14 1.87 11.17 5.82
CA ALA A 14 1.32 10.26 6.82
C ALA A 14 -0.07 10.69 7.33
N ALA A 15 -0.32 11.99 7.46
CA ALA A 15 -1.60 12.52 7.94
C ALA A 15 -2.72 12.25 6.92
N ALA A 16 -2.44 12.45 5.62
CA ALA A 16 -3.36 12.11 4.56
C ALA A 16 -3.70 10.61 4.53
N VAL A 17 -2.70 9.73 4.69
CA VAL A 17 -2.94 8.27 4.79
C VAL A 17 -3.82 7.94 5.99
N ARG A 18 -3.52 8.49 7.17
CA ARG A 18 -4.33 8.29 8.38
C ARG A 18 -5.78 8.74 8.20
N ALA A 19 -5.98 9.91 7.58
CA ALA A 19 -7.32 10.41 7.26
C ALA A 19 -8.07 9.46 6.31
N GLY A 20 -7.37 8.92 5.31
CA GLY A 20 -7.90 7.89 4.40
C GLY A 20 -8.32 6.63 5.15
N CYS A 21 -7.46 6.09 6.01
CA CYS A 21 -7.78 4.92 6.84
C CYS A 21 -9.00 5.16 7.72
N ASN A 22 -9.09 6.32 8.38
CA ASN A 22 -10.23 6.68 9.20
C ASN A 22 -11.53 6.74 8.38
N ARG A 23 -11.51 7.40 7.22
CA ARG A 23 -12.66 7.49 6.31
C ARG A 23 -13.15 6.11 5.86
N LEU A 24 -12.21 5.20 5.60
CA LEU A 24 -12.49 3.85 5.14
C LEU A 24 -12.71 2.84 6.29
N ARG A 25 -12.67 3.29 7.55
CA ARG A 25 -12.77 2.45 8.76
C ARG A 25 -11.74 1.30 8.77
N LEU A 26 -10.54 1.58 8.27
CA LEU A 26 -9.41 0.66 8.32
C LEU A 26 -8.70 0.76 9.67
N PRO A 27 -7.97 -0.29 10.08
CA PRO A 27 -7.04 -0.20 11.21
C PRO A 27 -6.10 0.98 11.06
N PHE A 28 -5.74 1.59 12.19
CA PHE A 28 -4.82 2.72 12.19
C PHE A 28 -3.46 2.30 11.62
N PRO A 29 -2.87 3.08 10.69
CA PRO A 29 -1.63 2.69 10.05
C PRO A 29 -0.42 2.84 10.99
N ILE A 30 0.48 1.87 10.96
CA ILE A 30 1.61 1.76 11.90
C ILE A 30 2.92 1.90 11.14
N HIS A 31 3.83 2.75 11.64
CA HIS A 31 5.16 2.87 11.08
C HIS A 31 6.08 1.76 11.57
N GLY A 32 6.84 1.12 10.67
CA GLY A 32 7.78 0.06 11.01
C GLY A 32 8.20 -0.77 9.80
N THR A 33 8.90 -1.86 10.06
CA THR A 33 9.22 -2.88 9.05
C THR A 33 8.10 -3.91 9.01
N HIS A 34 7.52 -4.11 7.83
CA HIS A 34 6.41 -5.04 7.61
C HIS A 34 6.85 -6.14 6.66
N ARG A 35 6.41 -7.36 6.97
CA ARG A 35 6.63 -8.52 6.10
C ARG A 35 5.63 -8.48 4.94
N LEU A 36 6.16 -8.70 3.74
CA LEU A 36 5.44 -8.93 2.50
C LEU A 36 5.65 -10.40 2.07
N PHE A 37 4.92 -10.84 1.06
CA PHE A 37 5.20 -12.12 0.42
C PHE A 37 6.58 -12.10 -0.25
N SER A 38 6.88 -11.00 -0.93
CA SER A 38 8.12 -10.79 -1.70
C SER A 38 9.34 -10.35 -0.87
N GLY A 39 9.20 -10.16 0.44
CA GLY A 39 10.30 -9.70 1.31
C GLY A 39 9.82 -8.89 2.51
N GLU A 40 10.52 -7.80 2.81
CA GLU A 40 10.16 -6.85 3.87
C GLU A 40 10.24 -5.42 3.34
N ALA A 41 9.41 -4.53 3.90
CA ALA A 41 9.40 -3.12 3.55
C ALA A 41 9.22 -2.25 4.79
N THR A 42 10.00 -1.17 4.88
CA THR A 42 9.94 -0.20 5.98
C THR A 42 9.13 1.02 5.56
N GLY A 43 8.15 1.39 6.39
CA GLY A 43 7.32 2.55 6.14
C GLY A 43 6.04 2.54 6.94
N LEU A 44 5.06 3.32 6.49
CA LEU A 44 3.74 3.38 7.10
C LEU A 44 2.88 2.24 6.54
N GLY A 45 2.66 1.20 7.34
CA GLY A 45 1.87 0.03 6.96
C GLY A 45 0.37 0.28 7.11
N VAL A 46 -0.39 -0.05 6.07
CA VAL A 46 -1.86 0.00 6.04
C VAL A 46 -2.40 -1.40 5.81
N GLN A 47 -3.16 -1.92 6.77
CA GLN A 47 -3.82 -3.21 6.66
C GLN A 47 -5.15 -3.05 5.90
N LEU A 48 -5.24 -3.65 4.71
CA LEU A 48 -6.48 -3.68 3.94
C LEU A 48 -7.34 -4.89 4.33
N PRO A 49 -8.68 -4.81 4.16
CA PRO A 49 -9.57 -5.93 4.41
C PRO A 49 -9.24 -7.08 3.45
N ASP A 50 -9.19 -8.30 3.98
CA ASP A 50 -8.91 -9.54 3.24
C ASP A 50 -7.50 -9.64 2.63
N TRP A 51 -6.59 -8.75 3.02
CA TRP A 51 -5.18 -8.82 2.63
C TRP A 51 -4.38 -9.55 3.69
N LYS A 52 -3.54 -10.51 3.26
CA LYS A 52 -2.65 -11.23 4.18
C LYS A 52 -1.50 -10.37 4.69
N TYR A 53 -0.99 -9.48 3.84
CA TYR A 53 0.12 -8.59 4.13
C TYR A 53 -0.33 -7.13 3.98
N PRO A 54 0.17 -6.20 4.81
CA PRO A 54 -0.16 -4.78 4.65
C PRO A 54 0.48 -4.22 3.38
N LEU A 55 -0.12 -3.19 2.80
CA LEU A 55 0.64 -2.32 1.91
C LEU A 55 1.51 -1.38 2.76
N VAL A 56 2.68 -1.02 2.28
CA VAL A 56 3.62 -0.15 2.98
C VAL A 56 3.84 1.12 2.17
N CYS A 57 3.50 2.27 2.76
CA CYS A 57 3.79 3.58 2.20
C CYS A 57 5.20 4.02 2.64
N GLU A 58 6.13 4.05 1.69
CA GLU A 58 7.47 4.62 1.90
C GLU A 58 7.39 6.13 1.66
N LEU A 59 7.09 6.88 2.73
CA LEU A 59 6.73 8.30 2.64
C LEU A 59 7.87 9.20 2.12
N SER A 60 9.13 8.80 2.31
CA SER A 60 10.32 9.52 1.83
C SER A 60 10.40 9.51 0.29
N THR A 61 10.18 8.36 -0.33
CA THR A 61 10.24 8.18 -1.78
C THR A 61 8.89 8.40 -2.45
N GLY A 62 7.80 8.32 -1.68
CA GLY A 62 6.44 8.32 -2.16
C GLY A 62 5.98 6.99 -2.75
N GLN A 63 6.81 5.93 -2.67
CA GLN A 63 6.49 4.63 -3.25
C GLN A 63 5.56 3.83 -2.35
N LEU A 64 4.76 2.98 -2.97
CA LEU A 64 3.96 1.97 -2.29
C LEU A 64 4.60 0.59 -2.54
N LYS A 65 4.78 -0.19 -1.48
CA LYS A 65 5.20 -1.59 -1.56
C LYS A 65 4.03 -2.47 -1.17
N TYR A 66 3.68 -3.42 -2.04
CA TYR A 66 2.55 -4.30 -1.84
C TYR A 66 2.66 -5.50 -2.78
N ASP A 67 2.05 -6.63 -2.39
CA ASP A 67 1.95 -7.80 -3.27
C ASP A 67 0.60 -7.77 -4.00
N ASN A 68 0.62 -7.62 -5.32
CA ASN A 68 -0.59 -7.55 -6.15
C ASN A 68 -0.87 -8.76 -7.04
N TYR A 69 -0.16 -9.89 -6.86
CA TYR A 69 -0.30 -11.14 -7.63
C TYR A 69 -0.71 -10.92 -9.11
N ASN A 70 0.16 -10.27 -9.91
CA ASN A 70 -0.10 -9.96 -11.33
C ASN A 70 -1.40 -9.17 -11.60
N GLY A 71 -1.76 -8.26 -10.70
CA GLY A 71 -2.98 -7.44 -10.82
C GLY A 71 -4.26 -8.17 -10.39
N ARG A 72 -4.17 -9.41 -9.89
CA ARG A 72 -5.31 -10.11 -9.28
C ARG A 72 -5.40 -9.73 -7.81
N TRP A 73 -6.27 -8.79 -7.51
CA TRP A 73 -6.64 -8.49 -6.12
C TRP A 73 -7.82 -9.40 -5.75
N LYS A 74 -7.56 -10.36 -4.84
CA LYS A 74 -8.40 -11.50 -4.40
C LYS A 74 -8.38 -12.72 -5.33
N GLY A 75 -8.18 -13.89 -4.71
CA GLY A 75 -8.23 -15.21 -5.37
C GLY A 75 -7.28 -16.25 -4.78
N GLN A 76 -7.31 -16.46 -3.46
CA GLN A 76 -6.94 -17.76 -2.89
C GLN A 76 -8.18 -18.27 -2.16
N THR A 77 -9.05 -18.92 -2.93
CA THR A 77 -9.98 -19.90 -2.39
C THR A 77 -9.31 -21.25 -2.48
#